data_AF-A0A7J8I0G5-F1
#
_entry.id   AF-A0A7J8I0G5-F1
#
_cell.length_a   1.000
_cell.length_b   1.000
_cell.length_c   1.000
_cell.angle_alpha   90.00
_cell.angle_beta   90.00
_cell.angle_gamma   90.00
#
_symmetry.space_group_name_H-M   'P 1'
#
loop_
_entity.id
_entity.type
_entity.pdbx_description
1 polymer ?
#
loop_
_entity_poly.entity_id
_entity_poly.type
_entity_poly.pdbx_seq_one_letter_code
_entity_poly.pdbx_strand_id
1 'polypeptide(L)'
;MVNGPPHFTESTVLPRDSGKNCKVYTFSKDGTLFAWGNGEKVNIISVTNESLLHSFDLPKAVCLEFSPRSTVLATWQPYTTSKDGAAGVSNLQLYDVKTGTCLKSFIQKKMQNWCPSWSEDEAICARNVNNEVHFFENNNFNTIVNKLHLQKISDFVLSPGPQPYKVAVYVPGSKGAPSFVRLYQYPNFDGPHAALANKSFFKADKVTMLWNKKASAVLVIASTDVDKTGASYYGEQTLHYIAANGESAAVQLPKSGPIYDVVWSSNSAEFCAVYGFMPAKATIFNLKCDPVFDFGTGPRNAAYYSPHGHILVLAGFGNLRGQMEVWDVKNYKLISKPVAPDSTYFAWCPDGEHILTATCAPRLRVNNGYKVWHYSGSVLHRCDVPSEAELWQVSWQPFPDGVFPAKAVTHRAPPRGEPEAAVAYRPPALRNKPPTSSRLHEEEPPQNMKPQPGNDKPLSKTALKNQRKHEAKRAAKQEARSDRSVDLAPAPPQSPARGTVSPPTSGDPEVDKKIKNLRKKLKAIEQLKEQAAAGKQLEKNQLEKIQKEKGLLRELGDLELGV
;
A
#
# COMPACT_ATOMS: atom_id res chain seq x y z
N MET A 1 -4.25 14.02 27.41
CA MET A 1 -3.96 12.59 27.09
C MET A 1 -5.01 11.71 27.74
N VAL A 2 -5.18 10.45 27.30
CA VAL A 2 -6.14 9.49 27.89
C VAL A 2 -5.35 8.29 28.41
N ASN A 3 -5.68 7.82 29.61
CA ASN A 3 -5.07 6.65 30.22
C ASN A 3 -5.37 5.38 29.40
N GLY A 4 -4.43 4.46 29.34
CA GLY A 4 -4.60 3.18 28.66
C GLY A 4 -5.61 2.25 29.36
N PRO A 5 -5.80 1.03 28.82
CA PRO A 5 -6.59 -0.01 29.47
C PRO A 5 -6.12 -0.25 30.92
N PRO A 6 -7.04 -0.53 31.86
CA PRO A 6 -8.48 -0.71 31.67
C PRO A 6 -9.32 0.57 31.85
N HIS A 7 -8.71 1.71 32.23
CA HIS A 7 -9.46 2.83 32.78
C HIS A 7 -9.99 3.83 31.74
N PHE A 8 -9.24 4.10 30.66
CA PHE A 8 -9.65 5.00 29.57
C PHE A 8 -10.14 6.40 30.02
N THR A 9 -9.65 6.91 31.15
CA THR A 9 -10.00 8.23 31.68
C THR A 9 -9.06 9.29 31.13
N GLU A 10 -9.54 10.53 31.02
CA GLU A 10 -8.64 11.66 30.75
C GLU A 10 -7.57 11.76 31.85
N SER A 11 -6.33 11.99 31.43
CA SER A 11 -5.21 12.18 32.36
C SER A 11 -5.37 13.55 33.03
N THR A 12 -5.44 13.56 34.35
CA THR A 12 -5.52 14.79 35.18
C THR A 12 -4.19 15.52 35.28
N VAL A 13 -3.11 14.84 34.87
CA VAL A 13 -1.73 15.30 34.99
C VAL A 13 -1.37 16.26 33.86
N LEU A 14 -1.75 15.93 32.63
CA LEU A 14 -1.41 16.71 31.45
C LEU A 14 -2.65 17.46 30.96
N PRO A 15 -2.79 18.75 31.33
CA PRO A 15 -3.97 19.52 31.01
C PRO A 15 -4.15 19.58 29.49
N ARG A 16 -5.41 19.54 29.07
CA ARG A 16 -5.76 19.68 27.66
C ARG A 16 -5.37 21.07 27.18
N ASP A 17 -4.57 21.13 26.12
CA ASP A 17 -4.32 22.38 25.40
C ASP A 17 -5.58 22.74 24.58
N SER A 18 -6.19 23.88 24.91
CA SER A 18 -7.37 24.42 24.22
C SER A 18 -7.02 25.27 23.00
N GLY A 19 -5.76 25.30 22.57
CA GLY A 19 -5.29 26.00 21.39
C GLY A 19 -6.07 25.57 20.14
N LYS A 20 -6.65 26.55 19.44
CA LYS A 20 -7.51 26.32 18.26
C LYS A 20 -6.78 25.70 17.06
N ASN A 21 -5.44 25.64 17.09
CA ASN A 21 -4.59 25.20 15.98
C ASN A 21 -3.61 24.09 16.36
N CYS A 22 -4.00 23.16 17.25
CA CYS A 22 -3.22 21.96 17.52
C CYS A 22 -3.26 20.99 16.34
N LYS A 23 -2.27 21.08 15.44
CA LYS A 23 -2.29 20.36 14.13
C LYS A 23 -1.27 19.24 14.02
N VAL A 24 -0.27 19.19 14.90
CA VAL A 24 0.81 18.20 14.84
C VAL A 24 1.24 17.81 16.25
N TYR A 25 1.49 16.51 16.44
CA TYR A 25 2.14 15.99 17.62
C TYR A 25 3.02 14.79 17.25
N THR A 26 3.94 14.45 18.14
CA THR A 26 4.74 13.23 18.04
C THR A 26 5.16 12.75 19.43
N PHE A 27 5.34 11.44 19.58
CA PHE A 27 5.99 10.84 20.74
C PHE A 27 7.44 10.53 20.40
N SER A 28 8.31 10.56 21.39
CA SER A 28 9.62 9.91 21.26
C SER A 28 9.46 8.40 21.04
N LYS A 29 10.47 7.74 20.46
CA LYS A 29 10.43 6.31 20.16
C LYS A 29 10.21 5.44 21.42
N ASP A 30 10.72 5.89 22.56
CA ASP A 30 10.56 5.26 23.87
C ASP A 30 9.31 5.72 24.64
N GLY A 31 8.57 6.69 24.11
CA GLY A 31 7.34 7.26 24.70
C GLY A 31 7.55 8.09 25.95
N THR A 32 8.79 8.40 26.33
CA THR A 32 9.10 9.21 27.51
C THR A 32 8.88 10.70 27.28
N LEU A 33 8.92 11.15 26.03
CA LEU A 33 8.68 12.53 25.62
C LEU A 33 7.48 12.64 24.69
N PHE A 34 6.77 13.74 24.82
CA PHE A 34 5.69 14.12 23.93
C PHE A 34 5.88 15.55 23.46
N ALA A 35 5.80 15.77 22.15
CA ALA A 35 5.86 17.10 21.56
C ALA A 35 4.59 17.40 20.77
N TRP A 36 4.08 18.62 20.87
CA TRP A 36 2.96 19.08 20.06
C TRP A 36 3.12 20.55 19.67
N GLY A 37 2.57 20.90 18.52
CA GLY A 37 2.46 22.27 18.06
C GLY A 37 1.03 22.77 18.20
N ASN A 38 0.81 23.89 18.89
CA ASN A 38 -0.52 24.49 19.10
C ASN A 38 -0.85 25.66 18.15
N GLY A 39 0.02 25.89 17.16
CA GLY A 39 -0.11 26.97 16.17
C GLY A 39 0.56 28.28 16.58
N GLU A 40 1.06 28.36 17.82
CA GLU A 40 1.90 29.45 18.30
C GLU A 40 3.28 28.95 18.68
N LYS A 41 3.31 27.85 19.44
CA LYS A 41 4.52 27.24 19.97
C LYS A 41 4.55 25.74 19.72
N VAL A 42 5.76 25.20 19.72
CA VAL A 42 6.03 23.77 19.83
C VAL A 42 6.50 23.50 21.25
N ASN A 43 5.76 22.68 21.98
CA ASN A 43 6.06 22.31 23.35
C ASN A 43 6.62 20.89 23.40
N ILE A 44 7.55 20.64 24.32
CA ILE A 44 8.05 19.32 24.69
C ILE A 44 7.77 19.10 26.17
N ILE A 45 7.11 17.99 26.51
CA ILE A 45 6.93 17.53 27.88
C ILE A 45 7.63 16.19 28.09
N SER A 46 8.06 15.95 29.33
CA SER A 46 8.34 14.60 29.81
C SER A 46 7.04 13.98 30.29
N VAL A 47 6.68 12.83 29.71
CA VAL A 47 5.49 12.06 30.12
C VAL A 47 5.73 11.37 31.47
N THR A 48 6.97 11.00 31.77
CA THR A 48 7.32 10.33 33.05
C THR A 48 7.38 11.29 34.22
N ASN A 49 7.94 12.49 34.01
CA ASN A 49 8.10 13.50 35.06
C ASN A 49 6.97 14.52 35.06
N GLU A 50 6.08 14.44 34.08
CA GLU A 50 4.87 15.25 33.98
C GLU A 50 5.17 16.76 33.89
N SER A 51 6.34 17.10 33.35
CA SER A 51 6.89 18.45 33.35
C SER A 51 7.14 18.97 31.93
N LEU A 52 6.85 20.25 31.70
CA LEU A 52 7.28 20.96 30.49
C LEU A 52 8.81 21.09 30.48
N LEU A 53 9.44 20.60 29.41
CA LEU A 53 10.89 20.68 29.22
C LEU A 53 11.26 21.95 28.46
N HIS A 54 10.70 22.12 27.26
CA HIS A 54 11.03 23.24 26.37
C HIS A 54 9.80 23.72 25.62
N SER A 55 9.83 25.00 25.23
CA SER A 55 8.83 25.63 24.38
C SER A 55 9.53 26.50 23.34
N PHE A 56 9.22 26.28 22.06
CA PHE A 56 9.80 27.02 20.94
C PHE A 56 8.73 27.84 20.22
N ASP A 57 9.00 29.11 19.94
CA ASP A 57 8.07 30.00 19.21
C ASP A 57 8.09 29.69 17.71
N LEU A 58 7.44 28.58 17.34
CA LEU A 58 7.37 28.03 15.98
C LEU A 58 5.93 27.94 15.48
N PRO A 59 5.25 29.07 15.20
CA PRO A 59 3.82 29.10 14.88
C PRO A 59 3.47 28.41 13.55
N LYS A 60 4.45 28.21 12.67
CA LYS A 60 4.27 27.61 11.34
C LYS A 60 4.75 26.17 11.25
N ALA A 61 5.16 25.56 12.36
CA ALA A 61 5.57 24.16 12.37
C ALA A 61 4.39 23.25 12.03
N VAL A 62 4.60 22.33 11.08
CA VAL A 62 3.59 21.36 10.64
C VAL A 62 4.08 19.92 10.70
N CYS A 63 5.37 19.70 10.89
CA CYS A 63 5.94 18.37 11.12
C CYS A 63 6.93 18.41 12.29
N LEU A 64 6.88 17.36 13.11
CA LEU A 64 7.72 17.15 14.28
C LEU A 64 8.19 15.70 14.29
N GLU A 65 9.46 15.46 14.54
CA GLU A 65 10.00 14.11 14.66
C GLU A 65 11.19 14.10 15.63
N PHE A 66 11.19 13.16 16.58
CA PHE A 66 12.32 12.93 17.47
C PHE A 66 13.33 11.99 16.82
N SER A 67 14.60 12.22 17.09
CA SER A 67 15.64 11.23 16.83
C SER A 67 15.42 9.95 17.68
N PRO A 68 15.94 8.78 17.28
CA PRO A 68 15.62 7.49 17.91
C PRO A 68 15.87 7.34 19.42
N ARG A 69 16.83 8.09 19.99
CA ARG A 69 17.12 8.17 21.43
C ARG A 69 16.63 9.48 22.07
N SER A 70 15.81 10.23 21.34
CA SER A 70 15.12 11.42 21.86
C SER A 70 16.07 12.57 22.23
N THR A 71 17.28 12.62 21.64
CA THR A 71 18.24 13.70 21.92
C THR A 71 18.04 14.94 21.05
N VAL A 72 17.47 14.77 19.86
CA VAL A 72 17.20 15.83 18.90
C VAL A 72 15.73 15.85 18.51
N LEU A 73 15.13 17.04 18.47
CA LEU A 73 13.82 17.27 17.86
C LEU A 73 14.00 17.98 16.51
N ALA A 74 13.56 17.33 15.44
CA ALA A 74 13.46 17.92 14.12
C ALA A 74 12.08 18.57 13.95
N THR A 75 12.07 19.82 13.50
CA THR A 75 10.84 20.56 13.18
C THR A 75 10.89 21.04 11.73
N TRP A 76 9.75 21.00 11.04
CA TRP A 76 9.65 21.54 9.70
C TRP A 76 8.40 22.41 9.51
N GLN A 77 8.61 23.49 8.76
CA GLN A 77 7.58 24.42 8.35
C GLN A 77 7.58 24.61 6.82
N PRO A 78 6.44 25.00 6.21
CA PRO A 78 6.38 25.27 4.78
C PRO A 78 7.41 26.31 4.35
N TYR A 79 8.13 26.01 3.26
CA TYR A 79 9.15 26.91 2.73
C TYR A 79 8.53 28.22 2.25
N THR A 80 9.07 29.34 2.73
CA THR A 80 8.69 30.69 2.29
C THR A 80 9.90 31.44 1.78
N THR A 81 9.76 32.10 0.63
CA THR A 81 10.78 33.00 0.09
C THR A 81 10.80 34.31 0.88
N SER A 82 11.98 34.88 1.09
CA SER A 82 12.08 36.25 1.62
C SER A 82 11.54 37.25 0.60
N LYS A 83 11.03 38.41 1.07
CA LYS A 83 10.47 39.47 0.22
C LYS A 83 11.52 40.16 -0.67
N ASP A 84 12.81 39.98 -0.38
CA ASP A 84 13.92 40.69 -1.06
C ASP A 84 14.67 39.87 -2.11
N GLY A 85 14.11 38.75 -2.59
CA GLY A 85 14.76 37.91 -3.61
C GLY A 85 16.00 37.12 -3.13
N ALA A 86 16.38 37.27 -1.86
CA ALA A 86 17.42 36.47 -1.20
C ALA A 86 16.97 35.01 -0.96
N ALA A 87 17.95 34.13 -0.69
CA ALA A 87 17.71 32.73 -0.33
C ALA A 87 16.61 32.61 0.74
N GLY A 88 15.68 31.66 0.57
CA GLY A 88 14.52 31.52 1.45
C GLY A 88 14.89 31.23 2.91
N VAL A 89 13.94 31.46 3.80
CA VAL A 89 14.14 31.28 5.24
C VAL A 89 14.35 29.80 5.55
N SER A 90 15.30 29.49 6.45
CA SER A 90 15.49 28.11 6.93
C SER A 90 14.20 27.59 7.54
N ASN A 91 13.79 26.41 7.08
CA ASN A 91 12.47 25.86 7.39
C ASN A 91 12.53 24.44 7.96
N LEU A 92 13.72 23.84 8.01
CA LEU A 92 14.04 22.66 8.81
C LEU A 92 14.97 23.09 9.94
N GLN A 93 14.59 22.82 11.19
CA GLN A 93 15.40 23.16 12.37
C GLN A 93 15.56 21.94 13.25
N LEU A 94 16.78 21.75 13.77
CA LEU A 94 17.15 20.65 14.66
C LEU A 94 17.47 21.24 16.03
N TYR A 95 16.73 20.82 17.05
CA TYR A 95 16.89 21.29 18.42
C TYR A 95 17.46 20.18 19.30
N ASP A 96 18.43 20.52 20.14
CA ASP A 96 18.84 19.64 21.23
C ASP A 96 17.75 19.63 22.30
N VAL A 97 17.27 18.44 22.65
CA VAL A 97 16.15 18.25 23.57
C VAL A 97 16.56 18.51 25.02
N LYS A 98 17.84 18.36 25.38
CA LYS A 98 18.32 18.62 26.75
C LYS A 98 18.50 20.11 26.98
N THR A 99 19.20 20.81 26.08
CA THR A 99 19.54 22.22 26.25
C THR A 99 18.49 23.17 25.70
N GLY A 100 17.63 22.72 24.78
CA GLY A 100 16.69 23.58 24.05
C GLY A 100 17.36 24.45 22.99
N THR A 101 18.64 24.23 22.68
CA THR A 101 19.35 25.06 21.69
C THR A 101 19.15 24.54 20.27
N CYS A 102 19.00 25.44 19.31
CA CYS A 102 19.00 25.09 17.89
C CYS A 102 20.41 24.66 17.46
N LEU A 103 20.59 23.37 17.16
CA LEU A 103 21.85 22.79 16.70
C LEU A 103 22.17 23.22 15.27
N LYS A 104 21.17 23.17 14.38
CA LYS A 104 21.33 23.54 12.98
C LYS A 104 20.00 23.89 12.33
N SER A 105 20.08 24.77 11.36
CA SER A 105 18.97 25.15 10.48
C SER A 105 19.34 24.87 9.03
N PHE A 106 18.41 24.27 8.29
CA PHE A 106 18.56 23.92 6.88
C PHE A 106 17.39 24.47 6.05
N ILE A 107 17.62 24.64 4.76
CA ILE A 107 16.58 24.89 3.77
C ILE A 107 16.17 23.55 3.16
N GLN A 108 14.88 23.26 3.24
CA GLN A 108 14.26 22.03 2.74
C GLN A 108 12.95 22.35 2.03
N LYS A 109 13.03 22.57 0.71
CA LYS A 109 11.91 23.05 -0.12
C LYS A 109 10.77 22.04 -0.23
N LYS A 110 11.08 20.75 -0.32
CA LYS A 110 10.10 19.67 -0.45
C LYS A 110 9.76 19.12 0.94
N MET A 111 8.48 18.85 1.17
CA MET A 111 8.02 18.14 2.37
C MET A 111 8.40 16.66 2.33
N GLN A 112 8.53 16.06 1.14
CA GLN A 112 9.06 14.70 1.01
C GLN A 112 10.51 14.66 1.49
N ASN A 113 10.83 13.66 2.31
CA ASN A 113 12.15 13.47 2.93
C ASN A 113 12.62 14.73 3.67
N TRP A 114 11.68 15.41 4.35
CA TRP A 114 11.98 16.62 5.10
C TRP A 114 12.86 16.35 6.31
N CYS A 115 12.63 15.22 6.98
CA CYS A 115 13.34 14.83 8.19
C CYS A 115 14.65 14.12 7.83
N PRO A 116 15.77 14.45 8.49
CA PRO A 116 16.97 13.62 8.45
C PRO A 116 16.67 12.21 8.99
N SER A 117 17.50 11.23 8.61
CA SER A 117 17.38 9.86 9.09
C SER A 117 18.54 9.54 10.02
N TRP A 118 18.28 8.99 11.20
CA TRP A 118 19.30 8.61 12.17
C TRP A 118 19.46 7.09 12.24
N SER A 119 20.67 6.63 12.60
CA SER A 119 20.83 5.27 13.14
C SER A 119 20.13 5.16 14.50
N GLU A 120 19.80 3.93 14.92
CA GLU A 120 19.08 3.72 16.18
C GLU A 120 19.86 4.16 17.43
N ASP A 121 21.19 4.17 17.35
CA ASP A 121 22.09 4.66 18.39
C ASP A 121 22.42 6.15 18.27
N GLU A 122 21.90 6.83 17.24
CA GLU A 122 22.18 8.23 16.86
C GLU A 122 23.65 8.55 16.58
N ALA A 123 24.50 7.53 16.38
CA ALA A 123 25.89 7.75 16.03
C ALA A 123 26.03 8.41 14.65
N ILE A 124 25.14 8.06 13.70
CA ILE A 124 25.09 8.68 12.38
C ILE A 124 23.73 9.31 12.10
N CYS A 125 23.76 10.42 11.39
CA CYS A 125 22.59 11.06 10.79
C CYS A 125 22.86 11.28 9.31
N ALA A 126 21.94 10.83 8.47
CA ALA A 126 21.98 10.98 7.02
C ALA A 126 20.90 11.96 6.54
N ARG A 127 21.25 12.79 5.56
CA ARG A 127 20.32 13.72 4.92
C ARG A 127 20.48 13.63 3.41
N ASN A 128 19.35 13.55 2.71
CA ASN A 128 19.32 13.65 1.25
C ASN A 128 19.53 15.09 0.81
N VAL A 129 20.53 15.30 -0.05
CA VAL A 129 20.78 16.54 -0.77
C VAL A 129 20.89 16.17 -2.25
N ASN A 130 20.54 17.06 -3.19
CA ASN A 130 20.49 16.71 -4.62
C ASN A 130 21.72 15.91 -5.09
N ASN A 131 21.52 14.65 -5.52
CA ASN A 131 22.54 13.68 -5.98
C ASN A 131 23.54 13.18 -4.90
N GLU A 132 23.35 13.51 -3.63
CA GLU A 132 24.26 13.12 -2.54
C GLU A 132 23.50 12.76 -1.27
N VAL A 133 23.99 11.78 -0.53
CA VAL A 133 23.58 11.57 0.86
C VAL A 133 24.71 12.05 1.76
N HIS A 134 24.44 13.08 2.56
CA HIS A 134 25.41 13.63 3.51
C HIS A 134 25.26 12.92 4.85
N PHE A 135 26.37 12.46 5.40
CA PHE A 135 26.42 11.80 6.70
C PHE A 135 27.12 12.71 7.72
N PHE A 136 26.47 12.88 8.85
CA PHE A 136 26.93 13.58 10.04
C PHE A 136 27.12 12.55 11.16
N GLU A 137 28.12 12.74 12.01
CA GLU A 137 28.36 11.88 13.17
C GLU A 137 28.08 12.61 14.47
N ASN A 138 27.59 11.88 15.47
CA ASN A 138 27.38 12.36 16.84
C ASN A 138 26.53 13.64 16.93
N ASN A 139 25.51 13.77 16.06
CA ASN A 139 24.67 14.97 15.94
C ASN A 139 25.45 16.28 15.69
N ASN A 140 26.69 16.22 15.18
CA ASN A 140 27.42 17.40 14.74
C ASN A 140 27.06 17.74 13.29
N PHE A 141 26.08 18.62 13.12
CA PHE A 141 25.58 19.04 11.82
C PHE A 141 26.41 20.14 11.13
N ASN A 142 27.57 20.52 11.68
CA ASN A 142 28.44 21.54 11.09
C ASN A 142 29.43 20.96 10.07
N THR A 143 29.82 19.70 10.23
CA THR A 143 30.82 19.04 9.40
C THR A 143 30.24 17.78 8.80
N ILE A 144 30.33 17.67 7.47
CA ILE A 144 29.94 16.45 6.76
C ILE A 144 31.12 15.49 6.83
N VAL A 145 30.97 14.37 7.53
CA VAL A 145 32.05 13.40 7.74
C VAL A 145 32.23 12.52 6.52
N ASN A 146 31.12 12.09 5.90
CA ASN A 146 31.15 11.26 4.71
C ASN A 146 30.00 11.60 3.77
N LYS A 147 30.16 11.26 2.48
CA LYS A 147 29.19 11.54 1.43
C LYS A 147 29.08 10.34 0.51
N LEU A 148 27.86 9.87 0.30
CA LEU A 148 27.56 8.93 -0.78
C LEU A 148 27.15 9.74 -2.01
N HIS A 149 28.05 9.82 -3.00
CA HIS A 149 27.78 10.50 -4.26
C HIS A 149 27.24 9.51 -5.30
N LEU A 150 26.01 9.74 -5.76
CA LEU A 150 25.42 8.94 -6.83
C LEU A 150 24.48 9.82 -7.65
N GLN A 151 24.57 9.75 -8.97
CA GLN A 151 23.73 10.60 -9.81
C GLN A 151 22.25 10.26 -9.63
N LYS A 152 21.43 11.29 -9.45
CA LYS A 152 19.96 11.24 -9.39
C LYS A 152 19.40 10.42 -8.22
N ILE A 153 20.04 10.43 -7.05
CA ILE A 153 19.40 9.86 -5.84
C ILE A 153 18.04 10.52 -5.63
N SER A 154 16.97 9.70 -5.66
CA SER A 154 15.63 10.18 -5.39
C SER A 154 15.24 9.96 -3.94
N ASP A 155 15.66 8.83 -3.36
CA ASP A 155 15.28 8.46 -2.01
C ASP A 155 16.33 7.55 -1.36
N PHE A 156 16.34 7.46 -0.03
CA PHE A 156 17.23 6.59 0.73
C PHE A 156 16.60 6.14 2.05
N VAL A 157 17.05 5.01 2.59
CA VAL A 157 16.65 4.54 3.93
C VAL A 157 17.86 3.95 4.64
N LEU A 158 18.11 4.40 5.87
CA LEU A 158 19.09 3.79 6.76
C LEU A 158 18.56 2.48 7.34
N SER A 159 19.47 1.53 7.55
CA SER A 159 19.13 0.27 8.19
C SER A 159 18.92 0.46 9.70
N PRO A 160 17.94 -0.25 10.31
CA PRO A 160 17.80 -0.31 11.77
C PRO A 160 18.97 -1.07 12.42
N GLY A 161 19.09 -1.00 13.74
CA GLY A 161 20.10 -1.71 14.51
C GLY A 161 21.47 -1.02 14.61
N PRO A 162 22.41 -1.66 15.32
CA PRO A 162 23.76 -1.15 15.54
C PRO A 162 24.67 -1.35 14.32
N GLN A 163 25.94 -0.97 14.46
CA GLN A 163 26.96 -1.20 13.44
C GLN A 163 27.07 -2.67 13.01
N PRO A 164 27.39 -2.95 11.73
CA PRO A 164 27.67 -1.98 10.66
C PRO A 164 26.38 -1.37 10.08
N TYR A 165 26.34 -0.04 9.94
CA TYR A 165 25.20 0.65 9.35
C TYR A 165 25.16 0.44 7.84
N LYS A 166 23.98 0.17 7.31
CA LYS A 166 23.74 0.00 5.88
C LYS A 166 22.79 1.09 5.40
N VAL A 167 22.93 1.46 4.13
CA VAL A 167 22.05 2.43 3.48
C VAL A 167 21.54 1.86 2.18
N ALA A 168 20.22 1.87 2.01
CA ALA A 168 19.57 1.57 0.73
C ALA A 168 19.28 2.88 0.01
N VAL A 169 19.67 2.98 -1.27
CA VAL A 169 19.50 4.19 -2.08
C VAL A 169 18.76 3.85 -3.35
N TYR A 170 17.74 4.65 -3.67
CA TYR A 170 16.96 4.55 -4.89
C TYR A 170 17.41 5.58 -5.93
N VAL A 171 17.73 5.08 -7.13
CA VAL A 171 18.03 5.88 -8.32
C VAL A 171 17.00 5.56 -9.41
N PRO A 172 16.13 6.52 -9.78
CA PRO A 172 15.18 6.34 -10.87
C PRO A 172 15.91 6.26 -12.22
N GLY A 173 15.46 5.34 -13.05
CA GLY A 173 15.93 5.19 -14.43
C GLY A 173 15.47 6.36 -15.30
N SER A 174 16.31 6.75 -16.26
CA SER A 174 15.90 7.64 -17.35
C SER A 174 15.01 6.89 -18.36
N LYS A 175 14.43 7.61 -19.32
CA LYS A 175 13.55 7.03 -20.35
C LYS A 175 14.26 5.88 -21.08
N GLY A 176 13.81 4.64 -20.86
CA GLY A 176 14.38 3.42 -21.45
C GLY A 176 15.50 2.76 -20.65
N ALA A 177 16.02 3.42 -19.61
CA ALA A 177 16.98 2.84 -18.68
C ALA A 177 16.27 2.23 -17.45
N PRO A 178 16.85 1.19 -16.83
CA PRO A 178 16.32 0.63 -15.60
C PRO A 178 16.51 1.60 -14.42
N SER A 179 15.63 1.49 -13.43
CA SER A 179 15.82 2.05 -12.09
C SER A 179 16.63 1.06 -11.23
N PHE A 180 17.29 1.57 -10.19
CA PHE A 180 18.13 0.77 -9.32
C PHE A 180 17.86 1.05 -7.85
N VAL A 181 17.90 -0.01 -7.04
CA VAL A 181 18.14 0.10 -5.60
C VAL A 181 19.46 -0.53 -5.28
N ARG A 182 20.33 0.24 -4.62
CA ARG A 182 21.67 -0.18 -4.21
C ARG A 182 21.81 -0.13 -2.71
N LEU A 183 22.43 -1.16 -2.14
CA LEU A 183 22.76 -1.23 -0.73
C LEU A 183 24.25 -0.95 -0.57
N TYR A 184 24.60 -0.07 0.36
CA TYR A 184 25.98 0.24 0.75
C TYR A 184 26.16 0.02 2.24
N GLN A 185 27.40 -0.16 2.68
CA GLN A 185 27.78 -0.16 4.09
C GLN A 185 28.47 1.14 4.42
N TYR A 186 28.01 1.89 5.43
CA TYR A 186 28.73 3.06 5.93
C TYR A 186 30.01 2.61 6.66
N PRO A 187 31.16 3.29 6.52
CA PRO A 187 31.45 4.47 5.67
C PRO A 187 31.93 4.14 4.24
N ASN A 188 31.87 2.87 3.84
CA ASN A 188 32.49 2.34 2.62
C ASN A 188 31.59 2.56 1.39
N PHE A 189 31.79 3.68 0.69
CA PHE A 189 31.01 4.04 -0.51
C PHE A 189 31.77 3.94 -1.83
N ASP A 190 33.10 3.90 -1.76
CA ASP A 190 33.96 3.97 -2.94
C ASP A 190 34.49 2.61 -3.38
N GLY A 191 34.58 2.43 -4.70
CA GLY A 191 35.16 1.26 -5.35
C GLY A 191 34.15 0.32 -6.03
N PRO A 192 34.64 -0.60 -6.89
CA PRO A 192 33.79 -1.47 -7.71
C PRO A 192 32.96 -2.48 -6.91
N HIS A 193 33.34 -2.76 -5.66
CA HIS A 193 32.64 -3.67 -4.74
C HIS A 193 32.01 -2.96 -3.54
N ALA A 194 31.87 -1.63 -3.58
CA ALA A 194 31.29 -0.86 -2.47
C ALA A 194 29.80 -1.15 -2.25
N ALA A 195 29.08 -1.47 -3.32
CA ALA A 195 27.68 -1.86 -3.24
C ALA A 195 27.59 -3.31 -2.75
N LEU A 196 27.00 -3.51 -1.57
CA LEU A 196 26.70 -4.83 -1.00
C LEU A 196 25.73 -5.62 -1.89
N ALA A 197 24.73 -4.92 -2.43
CA ALA A 197 23.73 -5.48 -3.32
C ALA A 197 23.24 -4.41 -4.30
N ASN A 198 22.90 -4.83 -5.52
CA ASN A 198 22.36 -3.96 -6.54
C ASN A 198 21.23 -4.68 -7.27
N LYS A 199 20.01 -4.13 -7.19
CA LYS A 199 18.86 -4.66 -7.92
C LYS A 199 18.37 -3.63 -8.92
N SER A 200 18.32 -4.03 -10.19
CA SER A 200 17.68 -3.26 -11.25
C SER A 200 16.26 -3.75 -11.51
N PHE A 201 15.39 -2.81 -11.87
CA PHE A 201 14.04 -3.07 -12.32
C PHE A 201 13.57 -1.96 -13.27
N PHE A 202 12.67 -2.29 -14.17
CA PHE A 202 12.07 -1.33 -15.09
C PHE A 202 10.73 -0.84 -14.55
N LYS A 203 10.23 0.27 -15.10
CA LYS A 203 8.90 0.80 -14.77
C LYS A 203 8.76 1.10 -13.26
N ALA A 204 9.48 2.12 -12.78
CA ALA A 204 9.34 2.59 -11.41
C ALA A 204 9.37 4.11 -11.37
N ASP A 205 8.21 4.71 -11.12
CA ASP A 205 8.08 6.15 -10.91
C ASP A 205 8.28 6.49 -9.42
N LYS A 206 7.81 5.59 -8.54
CA LYS A 206 7.97 5.67 -7.08
C LYS A 206 8.43 4.33 -6.54
N VAL A 207 9.22 4.39 -5.47
CA VAL A 207 9.73 3.22 -4.77
C VAL A 207 9.57 3.40 -3.27
N THR A 208 9.07 2.37 -2.60
CA THR A 208 9.06 2.26 -1.14
C THR A 208 10.05 1.18 -0.72
N MET A 209 10.95 1.51 0.19
CA MET A 209 11.99 0.59 0.70
C MET A 209 11.73 0.31 2.19
N LEU A 210 11.65 -0.97 2.56
CA LEU A 210 11.30 -1.43 3.89
C LEU A 210 12.38 -2.38 4.43
N TRP A 211 13.19 -1.93 5.39
CA TRP A 211 14.15 -2.79 6.09
C TRP A 211 13.45 -3.73 7.06
N ASN A 212 13.97 -4.96 7.20
CA ASN A 212 13.60 -5.81 8.33
C ASN A 212 14.30 -5.33 9.63
N LYS A 213 13.80 -5.74 10.80
CA LYS A 213 14.36 -5.31 12.11
C LYS A 213 15.85 -5.67 12.27
N LYS A 214 16.31 -6.78 11.68
CA LYS A 214 17.71 -7.23 11.74
C LYS A 214 18.65 -6.55 10.74
N ALA A 215 18.16 -5.63 9.90
CA ALA A 215 18.95 -5.01 8.84
C ALA A 215 19.67 -6.01 7.91
N SER A 216 19.08 -7.18 7.70
CA SER A 216 19.62 -8.22 6.82
C SER A 216 19.02 -8.18 5.43
N ALA A 217 17.82 -7.60 5.26
CA ALA A 217 17.17 -7.48 3.97
C ALA A 217 16.22 -6.27 3.88
N VAL A 218 15.96 -5.84 2.64
CA VAL A 218 15.06 -4.77 2.25
C VAL A 218 14.01 -5.31 1.27
N LEU A 219 12.74 -5.00 1.54
CA LEU A 219 11.68 -5.14 0.54
C LEU A 219 11.54 -3.83 -0.22
N VAL A 220 11.42 -3.93 -1.54
CA VAL A 220 11.32 -2.79 -2.44
C VAL A 220 10.03 -2.93 -3.22
N ILE A 221 9.09 -2.02 -3.00
CA ILE A 221 7.86 -1.92 -3.77
C ILE A 221 8.09 -0.86 -4.84
N ALA A 222 8.13 -1.27 -6.10
CA ALA A 222 8.23 -0.37 -7.23
C ALA A 222 6.85 -0.17 -7.87
N SER A 223 6.45 1.07 -8.10
CA SER A 223 5.15 1.42 -8.67
C SER A 223 5.26 2.38 -9.85
N THR A 224 4.37 2.23 -10.82
CA THR A 224 4.15 3.20 -11.91
C THR A 224 2.81 3.90 -11.78
N ASP A 225 2.74 5.15 -12.21
CA ASP A 225 1.51 5.94 -12.16
C ASP A 225 0.56 5.60 -13.34
N VAL A 226 1.09 5.20 -14.51
CA VAL A 226 0.29 4.81 -15.68
C VAL A 226 0.94 3.63 -16.40
N ASP A 227 0.15 2.58 -16.67
CA ASP A 227 0.62 1.46 -17.46
C ASP A 227 0.66 1.85 -18.95
N LYS A 228 1.86 1.88 -19.53
CA LYS A 228 2.08 2.24 -20.94
C LYS A 228 1.43 1.25 -21.91
N THR A 229 1.02 0.07 -21.46
CA THR A 229 0.26 -0.88 -22.28
C THR A 229 -1.23 -0.53 -22.38
N GLY A 230 -1.72 0.40 -21.55
CA GLY A 230 -3.12 0.80 -21.48
C GLY A 230 -4.03 -0.23 -20.80
N ALA A 231 -3.48 -1.29 -20.20
CA ALA A 231 -4.26 -2.32 -19.53
C ALA A 231 -4.76 -1.90 -18.13
N SER A 232 -4.06 -0.96 -17.47
CA SER A 232 -4.41 -0.45 -16.14
C SER A 232 -4.25 1.07 -16.07
N TYR A 233 -5.32 1.77 -15.71
CA TYR A 233 -5.27 3.20 -15.38
C TYR A 233 -4.50 3.49 -14.09
N TYR A 234 -4.31 2.49 -13.22
CA TYR A 234 -3.65 2.62 -11.92
C TYR A 234 -2.19 2.15 -11.95
N GLY A 235 -1.63 1.97 -13.15
CA GLY A 235 -0.27 1.48 -13.33
C GLY A 235 -0.05 0.03 -12.94
N GLU A 236 1.22 -0.30 -12.71
CA GLU A 236 1.75 -1.60 -12.35
C GLU A 236 2.62 -1.47 -11.08
N GLN A 237 2.51 -2.45 -10.18
CA GLN A 237 3.34 -2.56 -8.98
C GLN A 237 4.07 -3.89 -8.95
N THR A 238 5.33 -3.86 -8.52
CA THR A 238 6.19 -5.04 -8.39
C THR A 238 6.87 -5.04 -7.03
N LEU A 239 7.09 -6.24 -6.49
CA LEU A 239 7.77 -6.44 -5.22
C LEU A 239 9.12 -7.11 -5.45
N HIS A 240 10.17 -6.53 -4.89
CA HIS A 240 11.51 -7.07 -4.93
C HIS A 240 12.06 -7.27 -3.51
N TYR A 241 12.90 -8.28 -3.37
CA TYR A 241 13.65 -8.58 -2.17
C TYR A 241 15.13 -8.37 -2.44
N ILE A 242 15.83 -7.70 -1.53
CA ILE A 242 17.27 -7.46 -1.62
C ILE A 242 17.89 -7.75 -0.25
N ALA A 243 18.74 -8.75 -0.18
CA ALA A 243 19.49 -9.09 1.01
C ALA A 243 20.84 -8.36 1.05
N ALA A 244 21.32 -8.09 2.26
CA ALA A 244 22.61 -7.44 2.49
C ALA A 244 23.82 -8.31 2.09
N ASN A 245 23.62 -9.61 1.87
CA ASN A 245 24.64 -10.55 1.37
C ASN A 245 24.80 -10.51 -0.17
N GLY A 246 24.02 -9.67 -0.87
CA GLY A 246 24.05 -9.55 -2.33
C GLY A 246 22.94 -10.32 -3.05
N GLU A 247 22.21 -11.22 -2.37
CA GLU A 247 21.09 -11.94 -2.98
C GLU A 247 19.94 -10.98 -3.28
N SER A 248 19.33 -11.13 -4.45
CA SER A 248 18.16 -10.33 -4.81
C SER A 248 17.18 -11.12 -5.67
N ALA A 249 15.88 -10.92 -5.42
CA ALA A 249 14.82 -11.65 -6.10
C ALA A 249 13.63 -10.73 -6.42
N ALA A 250 12.85 -11.09 -7.43
CA ALA A 250 11.53 -10.52 -7.66
C ALA A 250 10.51 -11.47 -7.04
N VAL A 251 9.69 -10.97 -6.12
CA VAL A 251 8.68 -11.78 -5.43
C VAL A 251 7.54 -12.04 -6.39
N GLN A 252 7.29 -13.32 -6.69
CA GLN A 252 6.20 -13.71 -7.57
C GLN A 252 4.89 -13.70 -6.78
N LEU A 253 3.94 -12.88 -7.23
CA LEU A 253 2.62 -12.76 -6.61
C LEU A 253 1.59 -13.54 -7.46
N PRO A 254 1.07 -14.69 -6.97
CA PRO A 254 0.17 -15.58 -7.73
C PRO A 254 -1.11 -14.95 -8.29
N LYS A 255 -1.50 -13.76 -7.82
CA LYS A 255 -2.74 -13.09 -8.19
C LYS A 255 -2.41 -11.71 -8.77
N SER A 256 -2.89 -11.47 -9.99
CA SER A 256 -2.74 -10.18 -10.66
C SER A 256 -3.54 -9.08 -9.95
N GLY A 257 -2.94 -7.90 -9.86
CA GLY A 257 -3.52 -6.68 -9.32
C GLY A 257 -2.49 -5.89 -8.51
N PRO A 258 -2.93 -4.82 -7.83
CA PRO A 258 -2.04 -3.98 -7.04
C PRO A 258 -1.53 -4.69 -5.78
N ILE A 259 -0.45 -4.17 -5.22
CA ILE A 259 0.04 -4.50 -3.88
C ILE A 259 -0.52 -3.43 -2.94
N TYR A 260 -1.43 -3.86 -2.06
CA TYR A 260 -2.04 -2.94 -1.10
C TYR A 260 -1.14 -2.68 0.09
N ASP A 261 -0.47 -3.72 0.59
CA ASP A 261 0.38 -3.61 1.77
C ASP A 261 1.42 -4.74 1.84
N VAL A 262 2.58 -4.45 2.43
CA VAL A 262 3.66 -5.42 2.67
C VAL A 262 4.31 -5.11 4.01
N VAL A 263 4.35 -6.10 4.90
CA VAL A 263 4.86 -5.94 6.27
C VAL A 263 5.81 -7.05 6.66
N TRP A 264 6.95 -6.68 7.25
CA TRP A 264 7.89 -7.62 7.85
C TRP A 264 7.33 -8.22 9.13
N SER A 265 7.57 -9.52 9.34
CA SER A 265 7.37 -10.15 10.64
C SER A 265 8.43 -9.66 11.64
N SER A 266 8.08 -9.59 12.92
CA SER A 266 9.01 -9.18 13.99
C SER A 266 10.25 -10.09 14.08
N ASN A 267 10.17 -11.35 13.62
CA ASN A 267 11.31 -12.27 13.59
C ASN A 267 12.34 -11.98 12.47
N SER A 268 12.02 -11.08 11.54
CA SER A 268 12.83 -10.71 10.36
C SER A 268 13.15 -11.85 9.39
N ALA A 269 12.43 -12.98 9.46
CA ALA A 269 12.62 -14.16 8.61
C ALA A 269 11.50 -14.33 7.57
N GLU A 270 10.39 -13.62 7.75
CA GLU A 270 9.20 -13.72 6.91
C GLU A 270 8.55 -12.36 6.74
N PHE A 271 7.75 -12.19 5.69
CA PHE A 271 6.94 -11.01 5.45
C PHE A 271 5.56 -11.39 4.92
N CYS A 272 4.54 -10.60 5.23
CA CYS A 272 3.19 -10.76 4.69
C CYS A 272 2.96 -9.73 3.59
N ALA A 273 2.42 -10.15 2.45
CA ALA A 273 1.99 -9.26 1.37
C ALA A 273 0.48 -9.41 1.11
N VAL A 274 -0.22 -8.28 0.95
CA VAL A 274 -1.64 -8.20 0.58
C VAL A 274 -1.73 -7.64 -0.84
N TYR A 275 -2.24 -8.42 -1.78
CA TYR A 275 -2.13 -8.12 -3.21
C TYR A 275 -3.25 -8.72 -4.06
N GLY A 276 -3.35 -8.23 -5.30
CA GLY A 276 -4.26 -8.72 -6.32
C GLY A 276 -5.63 -8.05 -6.28
N PHE A 277 -6.36 -8.03 -7.40
CA PHE A 277 -7.66 -7.36 -7.48
C PHE A 277 -8.64 -7.88 -6.42
N MET A 278 -9.36 -6.95 -5.79
CA MET A 278 -10.34 -7.27 -4.74
C MET A 278 -11.35 -8.33 -5.19
N PRO A 279 -11.66 -9.35 -4.36
CA PRO A 279 -11.11 -9.61 -3.01
C PRO A 279 -9.61 -9.97 -3.01
N ALA A 280 -8.78 -9.25 -2.26
CA ALA A 280 -7.33 -9.40 -2.30
C ALA A 280 -6.83 -10.70 -1.66
N LYS A 281 -5.71 -11.21 -2.18
CA LYS A 281 -4.97 -12.35 -1.62
C LYS A 281 -4.00 -11.85 -0.55
N ALA A 282 -3.78 -12.64 0.50
CA ALA A 282 -2.75 -12.35 1.49
C ALA A 282 -1.94 -13.62 1.73
N THR A 283 -0.62 -13.48 1.67
CA THR A 283 0.31 -14.62 1.72
C THR A 283 1.53 -14.22 2.53
N ILE A 284 2.00 -15.13 3.39
CA ILE A 284 3.30 -15.01 4.07
C ILE A 284 4.36 -15.64 3.18
N PHE A 285 5.48 -14.94 3.01
CA PHE A 285 6.63 -15.39 2.26
C PHE A 285 7.85 -15.46 3.17
N ASN A 286 8.74 -16.42 2.88
CA ASN A 286 10.05 -16.52 3.54
C ASN A 286 11.10 -15.64 2.84
N LEU A 287 12.34 -15.63 3.34
CA LEU A 287 13.45 -14.88 2.73
C LEU A 287 13.84 -15.35 1.31
N LYS A 288 13.45 -16.56 0.91
CA LYS A 288 13.63 -17.07 -0.46
C LYS A 288 12.52 -16.61 -1.41
N CYS A 289 11.56 -15.83 -0.90
CA CYS A 289 10.37 -15.38 -1.61
C CYS A 289 9.40 -16.53 -1.97
N ASP A 290 9.48 -17.66 -1.26
CA ASP A 290 8.52 -18.76 -1.40
C ASP A 290 7.31 -18.55 -0.47
N PRO A 291 6.09 -18.88 -0.91
CA PRO A 291 4.90 -18.77 -0.08
C PRO A 291 4.92 -19.83 1.04
N VAL A 292 4.83 -19.37 2.29
CA VAL A 292 4.76 -20.20 3.50
C VAL A 292 3.31 -20.54 3.85
N PHE A 293 2.43 -19.53 3.85
CA PHE A 293 1.02 -19.71 4.16
C PHE A 293 0.14 -18.74 3.36
N ASP A 294 -0.91 -19.28 2.75
CA ASP A 294 -1.91 -18.55 1.97
C ASP A 294 -3.21 -18.38 2.77
N PHE A 295 -3.58 -17.13 3.09
CA PHE A 295 -4.81 -16.78 3.80
C PHE A 295 -6.04 -16.72 2.87
N GLY A 296 -5.95 -17.16 1.61
CA GLY A 296 -7.06 -17.20 0.66
C GLY A 296 -7.33 -15.86 -0.03
N THR A 297 -8.58 -15.52 -0.29
CA THR A 297 -8.99 -14.17 -0.74
C THR A 297 -10.04 -13.57 0.17
N GLY A 298 -9.99 -12.25 0.35
CA GLY A 298 -10.94 -11.52 1.20
C GLY A 298 -10.90 -10.01 0.98
N PRO A 299 -11.85 -9.25 1.55
CA PRO A 299 -11.89 -7.80 1.42
C PRO A 299 -10.86 -7.14 2.36
N ARG A 300 -9.57 -7.28 2.04
CA ARG A 300 -8.44 -6.82 2.84
C ARG A 300 -7.49 -5.96 2.02
N ASN A 301 -6.98 -4.88 2.61
CA ASN A 301 -6.00 -3.98 2.00
C ASN A 301 -4.83 -3.64 2.94
N ALA A 302 -4.80 -4.17 4.16
CA ALA A 302 -3.74 -3.90 5.11
C ALA A 302 -3.43 -5.13 5.98
N ALA A 303 -2.19 -5.22 6.46
CA ALA A 303 -1.72 -6.27 7.34
C ALA A 303 -0.94 -5.67 8.52
N TYR A 304 -1.25 -6.10 9.74
CA TYR A 304 -0.64 -5.55 10.96
C TYR A 304 -0.17 -6.67 11.88
N TYR A 305 1.15 -6.81 12.04
CA TYR A 305 1.72 -7.67 13.08
C TYR A 305 1.60 -7.00 14.45
N SER A 306 1.24 -7.81 15.45
CA SER A 306 1.41 -7.43 16.86
C SER A 306 2.88 -7.07 17.15
N PRO A 307 3.17 -6.25 18.17
CA PRO A 307 4.55 -5.83 18.50
C PRO A 307 5.50 -7.02 18.67
N HIS A 308 5.02 -8.09 19.30
CA HIS A 308 5.73 -9.34 19.52
C HIS A 308 5.70 -10.31 18.32
N GLY A 309 4.91 -10.03 17.28
CA GLY A 309 4.83 -10.81 16.03
C GLY A 309 4.05 -12.13 16.08
N HIS A 310 3.36 -12.44 17.18
CA HIS A 310 2.63 -13.72 17.34
C HIS A 310 1.18 -13.67 16.83
N ILE A 311 0.59 -12.47 16.71
CA ILE A 311 -0.71 -12.23 16.06
C ILE A 311 -0.52 -11.37 14.81
N LEU A 312 -1.25 -11.71 13.75
CA LEU A 312 -1.37 -10.95 12.50
C LEU A 312 -2.84 -10.55 12.30
N VAL A 313 -3.10 -9.27 12.05
CA VAL A 313 -4.43 -8.77 11.69
C VAL A 313 -4.45 -8.40 10.22
N LEU A 314 -5.31 -9.07 9.45
CA LEU A 314 -5.61 -8.69 8.07
C LEU A 314 -6.87 -7.85 8.06
N ALA A 315 -6.80 -6.62 7.58
CA ALA A 315 -7.90 -5.68 7.66
C ALA A 315 -8.26 -5.04 6.31
N GLY A 316 -9.52 -4.66 6.18
CA GLY A 316 -10.06 -3.90 5.06
C GLY A 316 -10.61 -2.56 5.48
N PHE A 317 -9.81 -1.49 5.37
CA PHE A 317 -10.17 -0.14 5.84
C PHE A 317 -10.42 0.87 4.70
N GLY A 318 -11.03 2.01 5.04
CA GLY A 318 -11.37 3.07 4.09
C GLY A 318 -12.55 2.67 3.18
N ASN A 319 -12.27 2.32 1.91
CA ASN A 319 -13.31 1.98 0.94
C ASN A 319 -13.94 0.58 1.17
N LEU A 320 -13.42 -0.17 2.14
CA LEU A 320 -13.89 -1.49 2.52
C LEU A 320 -14.70 -1.42 3.81
N ARG A 321 -15.46 -2.47 4.09
CA ARG A 321 -16.45 -2.50 5.19
C ARG A 321 -15.84 -2.56 6.61
N GLY A 322 -14.52 -2.48 6.75
CA GLY A 322 -13.87 -2.56 8.07
C GLY A 322 -13.71 -3.98 8.61
N GLN A 323 -13.76 -5.01 7.76
CA GLN A 323 -13.56 -6.40 8.21
C GLN A 323 -12.13 -6.59 8.67
N MET A 324 -11.95 -7.21 9.84
CA MET A 324 -10.66 -7.60 10.37
C MET A 324 -10.66 -9.12 10.59
N GLU A 325 -9.57 -9.77 10.23
CA GLU A 325 -9.29 -11.17 10.53
C GLU A 325 -8.06 -11.23 11.43
N VAL A 326 -8.25 -11.72 12.66
CA VAL A 326 -7.18 -11.85 13.64
C VAL A 326 -6.66 -13.28 13.60
N TRP A 327 -5.38 -13.46 13.29
CA TRP A 327 -4.74 -14.76 13.08
C TRP A 327 -3.62 -14.99 14.09
N ASP A 328 -3.60 -16.17 14.68
CA ASP A 328 -2.42 -16.71 15.36
C ASP A 328 -1.40 -17.13 14.30
N VAL A 329 -0.24 -16.48 14.29
CA VAL A 329 0.83 -16.72 13.30
C VAL A 329 1.50 -18.06 13.54
N LYS A 330 1.59 -18.53 14.79
CA LYS A 330 2.31 -19.78 15.12
C LYS A 330 1.59 -21.00 14.57
N ASN A 331 0.26 -21.02 14.69
CA ASN A 331 -0.56 -22.15 14.27
C ASN A 331 -1.35 -21.89 12.98
N TYR A 332 -1.23 -20.68 12.41
CA TYR A 332 -2.07 -20.19 11.32
C TYR A 332 -3.56 -20.41 11.58
N LYS A 333 -4.01 -20.13 12.80
CA LYS A 333 -5.40 -20.30 13.22
C LYS A 333 -6.09 -18.96 13.33
N LEU A 334 -7.27 -18.86 12.73
CA LEU A 334 -8.12 -17.70 12.89
C LEU A 334 -8.63 -17.64 14.33
N ILE A 335 -8.40 -16.51 15.00
CA ILE A 335 -8.82 -16.23 16.37
C ILE A 335 -10.21 -15.57 16.37
N SER A 336 -10.37 -14.49 15.59
CA SER A 336 -11.61 -13.70 15.58
C SER A 336 -11.81 -12.98 14.25
N LYS A 337 -13.06 -12.55 13.98
CA LYS A 337 -13.44 -11.77 12.80
C LYS A 337 -14.25 -10.51 13.14
N PRO A 338 -13.67 -9.57 13.93
CA PRO A 338 -14.35 -8.32 14.26
C PRO A 338 -14.58 -7.44 13.03
N VAL A 339 -15.57 -6.55 13.13
CA VAL A 339 -15.88 -5.56 12.09
C VAL A 339 -15.81 -4.17 12.69
N ALA A 340 -14.84 -3.38 12.24
CA ALA A 340 -14.67 -1.98 12.61
C ALA A 340 -15.06 -1.10 11.41
N PRO A 341 -16.38 -0.86 11.21
CA PRO A 341 -16.86 -0.09 10.06
C PRO A 341 -16.26 1.31 10.06
N ASP A 342 -16.11 1.87 8.85
CA ASP A 342 -15.64 3.25 8.60
C ASP A 342 -14.23 3.57 9.13
N SER A 343 -13.52 2.57 9.67
CA SER A 343 -12.19 2.79 10.21
C SER A 343 -11.19 3.09 9.10
N THR A 344 -10.35 4.08 9.36
CA THR A 344 -9.30 4.57 8.45
C THR A 344 -7.90 4.41 9.01
N TYR A 345 -7.80 4.12 10.31
CA TYR A 345 -6.56 4.02 11.07
C TYR A 345 -6.60 2.78 11.97
N PHE A 346 -5.44 2.16 12.16
CA PHE A 346 -5.22 1.01 13.01
C PHE A 346 -3.89 1.17 13.73
N ALA A 347 -3.85 0.83 15.02
CA ALA A 347 -2.60 0.70 15.76
C ALA A 347 -2.70 -0.40 16.81
N TRP A 348 -1.64 -1.19 16.93
CA TRP A 348 -1.48 -2.10 18.07
C TRP A 348 -1.10 -1.32 19.32
N CYS A 349 -1.70 -1.68 20.44
CA CYS A 349 -1.17 -1.30 21.74
C CYS A 349 0.17 -2.01 21.95
N PRO A 350 1.17 -1.36 22.57
CA PRO A 350 2.48 -1.98 22.83
C PRO A 350 2.43 -3.26 23.68
N ASP A 351 1.34 -3.52 24.39
CA ASP A 351 1.12 -4.77 25.13
C ASP A 351 0.84 -6.00 24.26
N GLY A 352 0.56 -5.79 22.96
CA GLY A 352 0.25 -6.84 22.00
C GLY A 352 -1.11 -7.53 22.19
N GLU A 353 -1.97 -7.06 23.08
CA GLU A 353 -3.32 -7.60 23.29
C GLU A 353 -4.41 -6.68 22.76
N HIS A 354 -4.21 -5.37 22.89
CA HIS A 354 -5.20 -4.38 22.53
C HIS A 354 -4.94 -3.76 21.17
N ILE A 355 -6.03 -3.45 20.47
CA ILE A 355 -6.04 -2.87 19.15
C ILE A 355 -6.83 -1.57 19.20
N LEU A 356 -6.30 -0.52 18.57
CA LEU A 356 -6.98 0.74 18.37
C LEU A 356 -7.40 0.84 16.91
N THR A 357 -8.68 1.14 16.65
CA THR A 357 -9.16 1.55 15.34
C THR A 357 -9.75 2.94 15.42
N ALA A 358 -9.53 3.78 14.41
CA ALA A 358 -10.09 5.11 14.40
C ALA A 358 -10.56 5.58 13.01
N THR A 359 -11.53 6.46 13.05
CA THR A 359 -12.04 7.20 11.90
C THR A 359 -11.60 8.64 12.06
N CYS A 360 -10.63 9.06 11.25
CA CYS A 360 -9.99 10.37 11.38
C CYS A 360 -10.40 11.33 10.25
N ALA A 361 -10.67 12.58 10.62
CA ALA A 361 -10.85 13.69 9.71
C ALA A 361 -9.49 14.18 9.19
N PRO A 362 -9.42 14.79 7.98
CA PRO A 362 -10.53 15.05 7.06
C PRO A 362 -10.90 13.88 6.15
N ARG A 363 -10.20 12.73 6.26
CA ARG A 363 -10.36 11.59 5.34
C ARG A 363 -11.78 11.02 5.38
N LEU A 364 -12.35 10.84 6.56
CA LEU A 364 -13.75 10.47 6.74
C LEU A 364 -14.32 11.17 7.97
N ARG A 365 -15.44 11.88 7.78
CA ARG A 365 -16.12 12.63 8.85
C ARG A 365 -17.29 11.88 9.49
N VAL A 366 -17.85 10.91 8.77
CA VAL A 366 -18.91 10.05 9.30
C VAL A 366 -18.32 9.12 10.35
N ASN A 367 -18.99 8.94 11.49
CA ASN A 367 -18.54 8.09 12.60
C ASN A 367 -17.12 8.43 13.09
N ASN A 368 -16.78 9.73 13.11
CA ASN A 368 -15.49 10.21 13.60
C ASN A 368 -15.30 9.87 15.09
N GLY A 369 -14.16 9.26 15.43
CA GLY A 369 -13.94 8.69 16.75
C GLY A 369 -12.98 7.51 16.73
N TYR A 370 -12.81 6.86 17.88
CA TYR A 370 -11.94 5.71 18.03
C TYR A 370 -12.55 4.61 18.91
N LYS A 371 -12.07 3.38 18.70
CA LYS A 371 -12.48 2.18 19.45
C LYS A 371 -11.24 1.40 19.86
N VAL A 372 -11.26 0.89 21.09
CA VAL A 372 -10.25 -0.03 21.62
C VAL A 372 -10.88 -1.42 21.70
N TRP A 373 -10.19 -2.39 21.11
CA TRP A 373 -10.60 -3.78 21.02
C TRP A 373 -9.58 -4.65 21.73
N HIS A 374 -10.03 -5.77 22.27
CA HIS A 374 -9.16 -6.91 22.54
C HIS A 374 -9.01 -7.75 21.26
N TYR A 375 -7.88 -8.41 21.03
CA TYR A 375 -7.64 -9.24 19.84
C TYR A 375 -8.68 -10.38 19.66
N SER A 376 -9.39 -10.78 20.73
CA SER A 376 -10.52 -11.72 20.64
C SER A 376 -11.74 -11.16 19.87
N GLY A 377 -11.74 -9.86 19.54
CA GLY A 377 -12.79 -9.16 18.83
C GLY A 377 -13.77 -8.39 19.74
N SER A 378 -13.59 -8.44 21.06
CA SER A 378 -14.41 -7.69 22.02
C SER A 378 -14.04 -6.21 22.02
N VAL A 379 -15.04 -5.32 21.96
CA VAL A 379 -14.85 -3.87 22.16
C VAL A 379 -14.74 -3.59 23.65
N LEU A 380 -13.66 -2.94 24.07
CA LEU A 380 -13.43 -2.55 25.46
C LEU A 380 -13.79 -1.08 25.72
N HIS A 381 -13.54 -0.22 24.73
CA HIS A 381 -13.81 1.20 24.84
C HIS A 381 -14.20 1.79 23.49
N ARG A 382 -15.04 2.82 23.52
CA ARG A 382 -15.48 3.58 22.36
C ARG A 382 -15.60 5.05 22.75
N CYS A 383 -15.03 5.92 21.92
CA CYS A 383 -15.17 7.36 22.02
C CYS A 383 -15.63 7.89 20.66
N ASP A 384 -16.84 8.44 20.63
CA ASP A 384 -17.40 9.11 19.45
C ASP A 384 -17.17 10.62 19.60
N VAL A 385 -16.72 11.28 18.53
CA VAL A 385 -16.50 12.73 18.53
C VAL A 385 -17.80 13.46 18.20
N PRO A 386 -18.19 14.50 18.98
CA PRO A 386 -19.37 15.32 18.68
C PRO A 386 -19.26 16.03 17.33
N SER A 387 -20.39 16.39 16.72
CA SER A 387 -20.44 17.01 15.38
C SER A 387 -19.72 18.35 15.25
N GLU A 388 -19.43 19.02 16.38
CA GLU A 388 -18.71 20.30 16.42
C GLU A 388 -17.19 20.14 16.56
N ALA A 389 -16.70 18.90 16.68
CA ALA A 389 -15.29 18.58 16.81
C ALA A 389 -14.85 17.54 15.78
N GLU A 390 -13.54 17.44 15.58
CA GLU A 390 -12.95 16.47 14.66
C GLU A 390 -11.76 15.78 15.35
N LEU A 391 -11.67 14.46 15.24
CA LEU A 391 -10.49 13.67 15.54
C LEU A 391 -9.60 13.62 14.30
N TRP A 392 -8.43 14.24 14.40
CA TRP A 392 -7.46 14.29 13.30
C TRP A 392 -6.45 13.14 13.36
N GLN A 393 -6.02 12.78 14.57
CA GLN A 393 -5.03 11.73 14.79
C GLN A 393 -5.18 11.17 16.20
N VAL A 394 -4.93 9.88 16.35
CA VAL A 394 -4.84 9.17 17.62
C VAL A 394 -3.69 8.18 17.53
N SER A 395 -2.98 7.95 18.62
CA SER A 395 -1.90 6.97 18.70
C SER A 395 -1.73 6.48 20.13
N TRP A 396 -1.15 5.30 20.28
CA TRP A 396 -0.70 4.81 21.58
C TRP A 396 0.59 5.53 21.97
N GLN A 397 0.79 5.74 23.28
CA GLN A 397 2.13 6.01 23.80
C GLN A 397 3.03 4.82 23.43
N PRO A 398 4.12 5.03 22.68
CA PRO A 398 5.02 3.94 22.33
C PRO A 398 5.83 3.51 23.57
N PHE A 399 6.35 2.29 23.53
CA PHE A 399 7.28 1.78 24.53
C PHE A 399 8.42 1.06 23.81
N PRO A 400 9.63 1.03 24.40
CA PRO A 400 10.73 0.23 23.86
C PRO A 400 10.35 -1.25 23.68
N ASP A 401 10.95 -1.89 22.69
CA ASP A 401 10.79 -3.33 22.47
C ASP A 401 11.21 -4.09 23.75
N GLY A 402 10.35 -5.00 24.21
CA GLY A 402 10.62 -5.86 25.38
C GLY A 402 10.08 -5.36 26.72
N VAL A 403 9.51 -4.15 26.80
CA VAL A 403 8.85 -3.67 28.04
C VAL A 403 7.66 -4.56 28.43
N PHE A 404 6.86 -4.97 27.44
CA PHE A 404 5.75 -5.89 27.66
C PHE A 404 6.16 -7.33 27.29
N PRO A 405 5.88 -8.33 28.14
CA PRO A 405 6.13 -9.72 27.79
C PRO A 405 5.08 -10.23 26.79
N ALA A 406 5.51 -11.09 25.87
CA ALA A 406 4.57 -11.76 24.96
C ALA A 406 3.63 -12.68 25.76
N LYS A 407 2.33 -12.42 25.66
CA LYS A 407 1.29 -13.22 26.31
C LYS A 407 0.85 -14.39 25.42
N ALA A 408 0.34 -15.45 26.04
CA ALA A 408 -0.15 -16.61 25.31
C ALA A 408 -1.47 -16.29 24.62
N VAL A 409 -1.56 -16.58 23.32
CA VAL A 409 -2.80 -16.42 22.55
C VAL A 409 -3.87 -17.33 23.11
N THR A 410 -4.94 -16.73 23.62
CA THR A 410 -6.15 -17.47 24.01
C THR A 410 -7.11 -17.59 22.85
N HIS A 411 -7.46 -18.83 22.51
CA HIS A 411 -8.56 -19.15 21.59
C HIS A 411 -9.86 -19.31 22.39
N ARG A 412 -10.30 -18.28 23.11
CA ARG A 412 -11.62 -18.32 23.75
C ARG A 412 -12.63 -17.77 22.75
N ALA A 413 -13.57 -18.60 22.31
CA ALA A 413 -14.71 -18.14 21.52
C ALA A 413 -15.44 -17.04 22.32
N PRO A 414 -15.81 -15.90 21.70
CA PRO A 414 -16.69 -14.96 22.37
C PRO A 414 -17.97 -15.71 22.78
N PRO A 415 -18.58 -15.37 23.93
CA PRO A 415 -19.91 -15.90 24.25
C PRO A 415 -20.82 -15.59 23.06
N ARG A 416 -21.49 -16.63 22.53
CA ARG A 416 -22.50 -16.49 21.49
C ARG A 416 -23.67 -15.67 22.04
N GLY A 417 -23.57 -14.36 21.96
CA GLY A 417 -24.75 -13.52 21.74
C GLY A 417 -24.95 -13.51 20.24
N GLU A 418 -25.74 -14.45 19.71
CA GLU A 418 -26.20 -14.37 18.32
C GLU A 418 -27.12 -13.14 18.24
N PRO A 419 -26.79 -12.06 17.51
CA PRO A 419 -27.85 -11.20 17.02
C PRO A 419 -28.65 -12.06 16.05
N GLU A 420 -29.95 -12.18 16.30
CA GLU A 420 -30.91 -12.80 15.37
C GLU A 420 -30.61 -12.28 13.97
N ALA A 421 -30.17 -13.18 13.08
CA ALA A 421 -29.92 -12.82 11.70
C ALA A 421 -31.25 -12.36 11.11
N ALA A 422 -31.39 -11.05 10.89
CA ALA A 422 -32.52 -10.48 10.18
C ALA A 422 -32.69 -11.27 8.88
N VAL A 423 -33.82 -11.95 8.74
CA VAL A 423 -34.10 -12.81 7.59
C VAL A 423 -34.06 -11.93 6.36
N ALA A 424 -33.00 -12.06 5.56
CA ALA A 424 -32.88 -11.37 4.29
C ALA A 424 -34.11 -11.68 3.44
N TYR A 425 -34.88 -10.64 3.08
CA TYR A 425 -36.13 -10.76 2.34
C TYR A 425 -35.90 -11.56 1.05
N ARG A 426 -36.56 -12.71 0.94
CA ARG A 426 -36.58 -13.52 -0.28
C ARG A 426 -37.83 -13.19 -1.08
N PRO A 427 -37.70 -12.72 -2.33
CA PRO A 427 -38.83 -12.50 -3.20
C PRO A 427 -39.68 -13.77 -3.33
N PRO A 428 -41.02 -13.67 -3.40
CA PRO A 428 -41.93 -14.83 -3.41
C PRO A 428 -41.59 -15.91 -4.45
N ALA A 429 -41.07 -15.50 -5.62
CA ALA A 429 -40.71 -16.40 -6.73
C ALA A 429 -39.50 -17.32 -6.46
N LEU A 430 -38.76 -17.12 -5.36
CA LEU A 430 -37.52 -17.84 -5.04
C LEU A 430 -37.59 -18.64 -3.73
N ARG A 431 -38.77 -18.73 -3.08
CA ARG A 431 -38.94 -19.38 -1.78
C ARG A 431 -38.74 -20.90 -1.80
N ASN A 432 -39.00 -21.54 -2.94
CA ASN A 432 -38.97 -23.01 -3.09
C ASN A 432 -37.81 -23.53 -3.96
N LYS A 433 -36.83 -22.68 -4.32
CA LYS A 433 -35.63 -23.12 -5.04
C LYS A 433 -34.48 -23.34 -4.05
N PRO A 434 -33.68 -24.43 -4.21
CA PRO A 434 -32.48 -24.61 -3.41
C PRO A 434 -31.56 -23.40 -3.60
N PRO A 435 -30.82 -22.97 -2.56
CA PRO A 435 -29.99 -21.78 -2.62
C PRO A 435 -28.89 -21.98 -3.68
N THR A 436 -29.10 -21.43 -4.88
CA THR A 436 -28.00 -21.20 -5.81
C THR A 436 -27.21 -20.03 -5.27
N SER A 437 -26.16 -20.30 -4.50
CA SER A 437 -25.19 -19.27 -4.15
C SER A 437 -24.45 -18.87 -5.43
N SER A 438 -24.99 -17.94 -6.19
CA SER A 438 -24.20 -17.17 -7.13
C SER A 438 -23.33 -16.21 -6.32
N ARG A 439 -22.31 -16.74 -5.63
CA ARG A 439 -21.22 -15.90 -5.14
C ARG A 439 -20.59 -15.30 -6.39
N LEU A 440 -20.84 -14.01 -6.62
CA LEU A 440 -20.29 -13.25 -7.74
C LEU A 440 -18.74 -13.21 -7.68
N HIS A 441 -18.18 -13.50 -6.51
CA HIS A 441 -16.75 -13.65 -6.26
C HIS A 441 -16.45 -15.03 -5.65
N GLU A 442 -15.60 -15.82 -6.32
CA GLU A 442 -14.95 -16.98 -5.71
C GLU A 442 -13.99 -16.49 -4.63
N GLU A 443 -14.46 -16.42 -3.38
CA GLU A 443 -13.59 -16.32 -2.22
C GLU A 443 -12.86 -17.65 -2.04
N GLU A 444 -11.55 -17.63 -2.22
CA GLU A 444 -10.68 -18.77 -1.99
C GLU A 444 -10.48 -18.91 -0.48
N PRO A 445 -10.77 -20.07 0.12
CA PRO A 445 -10.58 -20.24 1.56
C PRO A 445 -9.08 -20.26 1.92
N PRO A 446 -8.73 -19.90 3.16
CA PRO A 446 -7.38 -20.06 3.69
C PRO A 446 -6.87 -21.49 3.51
N GLN A 447 -5.55 -21.66 3.35
CA GLN A 447 -4.90 -22.94 3.03
C GLN A 447 -5.26 -24.06 4.02
N ASN A 448 -5.37 -23.76 5.31
CA ASN A 448 -5.77 -24.71 6.35
C ASN A 448 -7.26 -25.10 6.32
N MET A 449 -8.10 -24.32 5.63
CA MET A 449 -9.53 -24.59 5.44
C MET A 449 -9.84 -25.09 4.02
N LYS A 450 -8.84 -25.18 3.12
CA LYS A 450 -9.01 -25.82 1.82
C LYS A 450 -9.31 -27.32 2.03
N PRO A 451 -10.26 -27.91 1.29
CA PRO A 451 -10.49 -29.35 1.35
C PRO A 451 -9.18 -30.08 1.04
N GLN A 452 -8.74 -30.97 1.93
CA GLN A 452 -7.59 -31.82 1.64
C GLN A 452 -7.90 -32.69 0.40
N PRO A 453 -6.95 -32.86 -0.53
CA PRO A 453 -7.09 -33.81 -1.63
C PRO A 453 -7.02 -35.23 -1.04
N GLY A 454 -8.17 -35.75 -0.61
CA GLY A 454 -8.23 -37.04 0.07
C GLY A 454 -9.58 -37.43 0.64
N ASN A 455 -10.61 -36.58 0.57
CA ASN A 455 -11.96 -36.96 0.96
C ASN A 455 -12.92 -36.85 -0.24
N ASP A 456 -12.73 -37.75 -1.20
CA ASP A 456 -13.56 -37.89 -2.37
C ASP A 456 -14.96 -38.40 -1.96
N LYS A 457 -15.91 -37.47 -1.83
CA LYS A 457 -17.27 -37.80 -2.25
C LYS A 457 -17.25 -37.85 -3.78
N PRO A 458 -17.65 -38.97 -4.43
CA PRO A 458 -17.53 -39.09 -5.87
C PRO A 458 -18.38 -38.01 -6.55
N LEU A 459 -17.69 -37.08 -7.22
CA LEU A 459 -18.32 -36.14 -8.15
C LEU A 459 -19.07 -36.95 -9.20
N SER A 460 -20.32 -36.57 -9.50
CA SER A 460 -21.12 -37.31 -10.48
C SER A 460 -20.41 -37.35 -11.84
N LYS A 461 -20.59 -38.45 -12.59
CA LYS A 461 -19.98 -38.68 -13.92
C LYS A 461 -20.17 -37.48 -14.88
N THR A 462 -21.22 -36.70 -14.68
CA THR A 462 -21.54 -35.50 -15.46
C THR A 462 -20.63 -34.31 -15.12
N ALA A 463 -20.26 -34.14 -13.85
CA ALA A 463 -19.37 -33.06 -13.39
C ALA A 463 -17.93 -33.28 -13.90
N LEU A 464 -17.43 -34.52 -13.82
CA LEU A 464 -16.09 -34.87 -14.35
C LEU A 464 -15.98 -34.63 -15.87
N LYS A 465 -17.07 -34.93 -16.61
CA LYS A 465 -17.11 -34.71 -18.06
C LYS A 465 -17.09 -33.22 -18.42
N ASN A 466 -17.75 -32.37 -17.64
CA ASN A 466 -17.77 -30.93 -17.85
C ASN A 466 -16.45 -30.26 -17.47
N GLN A 467 -15.79 -30.73 -16.41
CA GLN A 467 -14.47 -30.24 -16.00
C GLN A 467 -13.41 -30.57 -17.06
N ARG A 468 -13.35 -31.84 -17.52
CA ARG A 468 -12.45 -32.25 -18.61
C ARG A 468 -12.71 -31.49 -19.91
N LYS A 469 -13.97 -31.20 -20.22
CA LYS A 469 -14.34 -30.40 -21.40
C LYS A 469 -13.89 -28.93 -21.27
N HIS A 470 -13.93 -28.36 -20.07
CA HIS A 470 -13.45 -27.01 -19.81
C HIS A 470 -11.92 -26.90 -19.85
N GLU A 471 -11.21 -27.88 -19.30
CA GLU A 471 -9.74 -27.96 -19.34
C GLU A 471 -9.23 -28.18 -20.76
N ALA A 472 -9.83 -29.10 -21.53
CA ALA A 472 -9.49 -29.32 -22.94
C ALA A 472 -9.72 -28.07 -23.79
N LYS A 473 -10.79 -27.31 -23.50
CA LYS A 473 -11.08 -26.03 -24.21
C LYS A 473 -10.11 -24.92 -23.81
N ARG A 474 -9.53 -24.98 -22.61
CA ARG A 474 -8.51 -24.03 -22.13
C ARG A 474 -7.14 -24.34 -22.74
N ALA A 475 -6.76 -25.62 -22.79
CA ALA A 475 -5.53 -26.10 -23.43
C ALA A 475 -5.51 -25.78 -24.94
N ALA A 476 -6.60 -26.10 -25.65
CA ALA A 476 -6.72 -25.79 -27.08
C ALA A 476 -6.65 -24.28 -27.40
N LYS A 477 -7.07 -23.42 -26.46
CA LYS A 477 -6.98 -21.95 -26.62
C LYS A 477 -5.59 -21.40 -26.31
N GLN A 478 -4.78 -22.16 -25.58
CA GLN A 478 -3.37 -21.86 -25.32
C GLN A 478 -2.49 -22.32 -26.49
N GLU A 479 -2.73 -23.51 -27.05
CA GLU A 479 -2.03 -24.00 -28.24
C GLU A 479 -2.32 -23.14 -29.49
N ALA A 480 -3.57 -22.69 -29.67
CA ALA A 480 -3.92 -21.77 -30.76
C ALA A 480 -3.30 -20.37 -30.63
N ARG A 481 -2.73 -20.02 -29.46
CA ARG A 481 -2.00 -18.76 -29.24
C ARG A 481 -0.50 -18.89 -29.48
N SER A 482 0.09 -20.08 -29.32
CA SER A 482 1.52 -20.32 -29.58
C SER A 482 1.85 -20.48 -31.07
N ASP A 483 0.89 -20.91 -31.90
CA ASP A 483 1.10 -21.18 -33.33
C ASP A 483 1.02 -19.94 -34.25
N ARG A 484 0.91 -18.72 -33.69
CA ARG A 484 0.77 -17.46 -34.46
C ARG A 484 2.00 -16.54 -34.41
N SER A 485 3.14 -17.03 -33.94
CA SER A 485 4.35 -16.22 -33.82
C SER A 485 5.60 -16.94 -34.32
N VAL A 486 5.65 -17.25 -35.62
CA VAL A 486 6.91 -17.40 -36.37
C VAL A 486 6.65 -16.94 -37.82
N ASP A 487 7.65 -16.27 -38.39
CA ASP A 487 7.77 -15.72 -39.75
C ASP A 487 7.11 -14.36 -40.05
N LEU A 488 7.93 -13.29 -40.00
CA LEU A 488 8.38 -12.54 -41.19
C LEU A 488 9.37 -11.42 -40.81
N ALA A 489 10.49 -11.36 -41.55
CA ALA A 489 11.57 -10.38 -41.45
C ALA A 489 11.21 -9.02 -42.13
N PRO A 490 11.98 -7.93 -41.93
CA PRO A 490 11.53 -6.55 -42.12
C PRO A 490 11.94 -5.91 -43.48
N ALA A 491 11.16 -4.92 -43.94
CA ALA A 491 11.50 -4.03 -45.07
C ALA A 491 10.80 -2.63 -44.90
N PRO A 492 11.19 -1.56 -45.63
CA PRO A 492 11.71 -0.29 -45.08
C PRO A 492 10.73 0.91 -45.11
N PRO A 493 11.12 2.13 -44.66
CA PRO A 493 10.19 3.22 -44.36
C PRO A 493 9.86 4.11 -45.58
N GLN A 494 8.63 4.60 -45.64
CA GLN A 494 8.25 5.77 -46.44
C GLN A 494 7.34 6.72 -45.65
N SER A 495 7.59 8.01 -45.85
CA SER A 495 6.99 9.18 -45.19
C SER A 495 5.89 9.83 -46.09
N PRO A 496 5.34 11.02 -45.81
CA PRO A 496 3.95 11.18 -45.36
C PRO A 496 3.04 11.99 -46.33
N ALA A 497 1.71 11.79 -46.31
CA ALA A 497 0.78 12.81 -46.82
C ALA A 497 -0.68 12.69 -46.33
N ARG A 498 -1.19 13.85 -45.87
CA ARG A 498 -2.53 14.47 -46.02
C ARG A 498 -3.80 13.76 -45.53
N GLY A 499 -4.36 14.35 -44.47
CA GLY A 499 -5.65 15.08 -44.49
C GLY A 499 -6.92 14.28 -44.81
N THR A 500 -7.74 14.01 -43.79
CA THR A 500 -9.17 13.71 -43.97
C THR A 500 -10.03 14.45 -42.95
N VAL A 501 -11.07 15.06 -43.51
CA VAL A 501 -12.10 15.91 -42.91
C VAL A 501 -13.04 15.07 -42.05
N SER A 502 -13.40 15.56 -40.87
CA SER A 502 -14.40 14.96 -39.98
C SER A 502 -15.82 15.14 -40.54
N PRO A 503 -16.64 14.07 -40.67
CA PRO A 503 -18.02 14.18 -41.13
C PRO A 503 -18.94 14.77 -40.03
N PRO A 504 -20.10 15.35 -40.40
CA PRO A 504 -20.99 16.06 -39.49
C PRO A 504 -21.56 15.13 -38.41
N THR A 505 -21.57 15.62 -37.16
CA THR A 505 -22.13 14.94 -35.98
C THR A 505 -23.62 15.25 -35.82
N SER A 506 -24.42 14.22 -35.53
CA SER A 506 -25.89 14.29 -35.40
C SER A 506 -26.39 14.97 -34.10
N GLY A 507 -25.51 15.64 -33.34
CA GLY A 507 -25.87 16.35 -32.10
C GLY A 507 -26.16 15.48 -30.87
N ASP A 508 -26.40 14.18 -31.02
CA ASP A 508 -26.65 13.23 -29.91
C ASP A 508 -25.48 12.22 -29.74
N PRO A 509 -24.80 12.19 -28.57
CA PRO A 509 -23.68 11.29 -28.29
C PRO A 509 -24.01 9.79 -28.37
N GLU A 510 -25.25 9.40 -28.11
CA GLU A 510 -25.65 7.98 -28.15
C GLU A 510 -25.86 7.49 -29.58
N VAL A 511 -26.41 8.34 -30.44
CA VAL A 511 -26.60 8.08 -31.88
C VAL A 511 -25.25 7.98 -32.58
N ASP A 512 -24.31 8.89 -32.29
CA ASP A 512 -22.95 8.85 -32.85
C ASP A 512 -22.19 7.57 -32.45
N LYS A 513 -22.43 7.04 -31.24
CA LYS A 513 -21.85 5.77 -30.78
C LYS A 513 -22.47 4.57 -31.51
N LYS A 514 -23.78 4.60 -31.80
CA LYS A 514 -24.46 3.56 -32.60
C LYS A 514 -23.99 3.56 -34.05
N ILE A 515 -23.86 4.73 -34.68
CA ILE A 515 -23.32 4.90 -36.04
C ILE A 515 -21.89 4.35 -36.13
N LYS A 516 -21.01 4.70 -35.18
CA LYS A 516 -19.64 4.16 -35.14
C LYS A 516 -19.60 2.63 -35.00
N ASN A 517 -20.48 2.05 -34.19
CA ASN A 517 -20.57 0.61 -34.01
C ASN A 517 -21.10 -0.11 -35.26
N LEU A 518 -22.08 0.46 -35.95
CA LEU A 518 -22.62 -0.09 -37.20
C LEU A 518 -21.58 -0.05 -38.33
N ARG A 519 -20.89 1.08 -38.50
CA ARG A 519 -19.77 1.20 -39.48
C ARG A 519 -18.66 0.18 -39.21
N LYS A 520 -18.33 -0.08 -37.95
CA LYS A 520 -17.35 -1.12 -37.58
C LYS A 520 -17.82 -2.53 -37.94
N LYS A 521 -19.12 -2.84 -37.77
CA LYS A 521 -19.71 -4.13 -38.17
C LYS A 521 -19.71 -4.31 -39.69
N LEU A 522 -20.03 -3.27 -40.45
CA LEU A 522 -20.01 -3.29 -41.92
C LEU A 522 -18.59 -3.53 -42.46
N LYS A 523 -17.57 -2.87 -41.91
CA LYS A 523 -16.17 -3.11 -42.29
C LYS A 523 -15.71 -4.56 -42.01
N ALA A 524 -16.21 -5.18 -40.94
CA ALA A 524 -15.93 -6.58 -40.66
C ALA A 524 -16.63 -7.53 -41.65
N ILE A 525 -17.81 -7.16 -42.16
CA ILE A 525 -18.52 -7.92 -43.19
C ILE A 525 -17.80 -7.80 -44.54
N GLU A 526 -17.29 -6.62 -44.88
CA GLU A 526 -16.49 -6.38 -46.08
C GLU A 526 -15.24 -7.26 -46.11
N GLN A 527 -14.51 -7.35 -44.98
CA GLN A 527 -13.37 -8.27 -44.83
C GLN A 527 -13.77 -9.74 -44.96
N LEU A 528 -14.97 -10.14 -44.51
CA LEU A 528 -15.46 -11.51 -44.69
C LEU A 528 -15.80 -11.79 -46.17
N LYS A 529 -16.30 -10.80 -46.91
CA LYS A 529 -16.53 -10.91 -48.36
C LYS A 529 -15.24 -11.00 -49.15
N GLU A 530 -14.22 -10.22 -48.80
CA GLU A 530 -12.89 -10.33 -49.41
C GLU A 530 -12.27 -11.71 -49.17
N GLN A 531 -12.45 -12.28 -47.96
CA GLN A 531 -11.99 -13.63 -47.65
C GLN A 531 -12.77 -14.70 -48.43
N ALA A 532 -14.08 -14.51 -48.65
CA ALA A 532 -14.87 -15.38 -49.51
C ALA A 532 -14.40 -15.31 -50.98
N ALA A 533 -14.13 -14.10 -51.48
CA ALA A 533 -13.63 -13.86 -52.84
C ALA A 533 -12.22 -14.43 -53.04
N ALA A 534 -11.39 -14.45 -51.99
CA ALA A 534 -10.09 -15.09 -51.97
C ALA A 534 -10.16 -16.63 -51.83
N GLY A 535 -11.34 -17.24 -51.94
CA GLY A 535 -11.53 -18.69 -51.97
C GLY A 535 -11.50 -19.40 -50.60
N LYS A 536 -11.53 -18.66 -49.48
CA LYS A 536 -11.59 -19.28 -48.14
C LYS A 536 -13.00 -19.77 -47.84
N GLN A 537 -13.12 -21.01 -47.35
CA GLN A 537 -14.40 -21.55 -46.86
C GLN A 537 -14.83 -20.79 -45.60
N LEU A 538 -16.00 -20.16 -45.66
CA LEU A 538 -16.61 -19.45 -44.53
C LEU A 538 -17.52 -20.38 -43.72
N GLU A 539 -17.44 -20.27 -42.40
CA GLU A 539 -18.34 -20.99 -41.50
C GLU A 539 -19.78 -20.45 -41.61
N LYS A 540 -20.78 -21.28 -41.31
CA LYS A 540 -22.22 -20.92 -41.40
C LYS A 540 -22.57 -19.60 -40.69
N ASN A 541 -21.95 -19.33 -39.54
CA ASN A 541 -22.16 -18.10 -38.77
C ASN A 541 -21.57 -16.84 -39.46
N GLN A 542 -20.51 -17.00 -40.27
CA GLN A 542 -19.92 -15.90 -41.05
C GLN A 542 -20.79 -15.57 -42.27
N LEU A 543 -21.36 -16.58 -42.92
CA LEU A 543 -22.34 -16.39 -44.00
C LEU A 543 -23.62 -15.69 -43.51
N GLU A 544 -24.13 -16.07 -42.33
CA GLU A 544 -25.27 -15.40 -41.69
C GLU A 544 -24.98 -13.92 -41.36
N LYS A 545 -23.73 -13.56 -41.04
CA LYS A 545 -23.33 -12.15 -40.84
C LYS A 545 -23.30 -11.36 -42.15
N ILE A 546 -22.85 -11.97 -43.24
CA ILE A 546 -22.89 -11.35 -44.58
C ILE A 546 -24.35 -11.12 -45.01
N GLN A 547 -25.26 -12.06 -44.73
CA GLN A 547 -26.69 -11.90 -45.06
C GLN A 547 -27.36 -10.73 -44.32
N LYS A 548 -26.89 -10.39 -43.11
CA LYS A 548 -27.43 -9.27 -42.30
C LYS A 548 -26.94 -7.89 -42.74
N GLU A 549 -26.02 -7.81 -43.70
CA GLU A 549 -25.44 -6.55 -44.19
C GLU A 549 -26.49 -5.56 -44.69
N LYS A 550 -27.46 -6.02 -45.48
CA LYS A 550 -28.53 -5.15 -46.02
C LYS A 550 -29.36 -4.50 -44.91
N GLY A 551 -29.58 -5.22 -43.81
CA GLY A 551 -30.28 -4.69 -42.62
C GLY A 551 -29.45 -3.63 -41.89
N LEU A 552 -28.14 -3.86 -41.75
CA LEU A 552 -27.22 -2.93 -41.09
C LEU A 552 -26.99 -1.65 -41.90
N LEU A 553 -27.00 -1.73 -43.24
CA LEU A 553 -26.93 -0.55 -44.12
C LEU A 553 -28.20 0.29 -44.04
N ARG A 554 -29.37 -0.35 -43.94
CA ARG A 554 -30.65 0.35 -43.74
C ARG A 554 -30.70 1.04 -42.38
N GLU A 555 -30.34 0.33 -41.30
CA GLU A 555 -30.27 0.89 -39.94
C GLU A 555 -29.25 2.05 -39.84
N LEU A 556 -28.13 1.96 -40.57
CA LEU A 556 -27.17 3.07 -40.65
C LEU A 556 -27.75 4.28 -41.39
N GLY A 557 -28.46 4.06 -42.50
CA GLY A 557 -29.12 5.12 -43.26
C GLY A 557 -30.22 5.82 -42.48
N ASP A 558 -31.05 5.06 -41.74
CA ASP A 558 -32.11 5.60 -40.90
C ASP A 558 -31.53 6.49 -39.78
N LEU A 559 -30.41 6.08 -39.17
CA LEU A 559 -29.69 6.86 -38.15
C LEU A 559 -28.95 8.09 -38.70
N GLU A 560 -28.55 8.08 -39.98
CA GLU A 560 -27.89 9.22 -40.63
C GLU A 560 -28.90 10.26 -41.17
N LEU A 561 -30.15 9.84 -41.46
CA LEU A 561 -31.24 10.69 -41.92
C LEU A 561 -32.10 11.27 -40.79
N GLY A 562 -31.93 10.77 -39.55
CA GLY A 562 -32.62 11.30 -38.36
C GLY A 562 -34.13 11.05 -38.33
N VAL A 563 -34.60 9.92 -38.89
CA VAL A 563 -36.02 9.51 -38.93
C VAL A 563 -36.39 8.59 -37.77
#